data_AF-F0W0U5-F1
#
_entry.id   AF-F0W0U5-F1
#
_cell.length_a   1.000
_cell.length_b   1.000
_cell.length_c   1.000
_cell.angle_alpha   90.00
_cell.angle_beta   90.00
_cell.angle_gamma   90.00
#
_symmetry.space_group_name_H-M   'P 1'
#
loop_
_entity.id
_entity.type
_entity.pdbx_description
1 polymer ?
#
loop_
_entity_poly.entity_id
_entity_poly.type
_entity_poly.pdbx_seq_one_letter_code
_entity_poly.pdbx_strand_id
1 'polypeptide(L)'
;MSDPPCPMIGDELPSAYPHIKELAPGIGSIVDPVAGVGSIVNMLLGGDDSTSSTGGRNLQDSNQDVLQTLEIACGTRFTRSYAKITQKPKCECQNRPWAGSYWAVAQDSIKHHWAGPGTDSIVTKYSKAFGLDEKHLADAVSVNNGIDGRNFETMCSTVTP
;
A
#
# COMPACT_ATOMS: atom_id res chain seq x y z
N MET A 1 14.36 -5.77 36.40
CA MET A 1 13.54 -6.40 35.34
C MET A 1 14.31 -6.18 34.06
N SER A 2 15.01 -7.21 33.61
CA SER A 2 15.87 -7.13 32.42
C SER A 2 15.01 -7.45 31.21
N ASP A 3 14.95 -6.52 30.26
CA ASP A 3 14.24 -6.74 29.01
C ASP A 3 14.86 -7.92 28.25
N PRO A 4 14.05 -8.82 27.66
CA PRO A 4 14.59 -9.93 26.88
C PRO A 4 15.31 -9.37 25.64
N PRO A 5 16.45 -9.97 25.25
CA PRO A 5 17.19 -9.53 24.08
C PRO A 5 16.34 -9.70 22.82
N CYS A 6 16.32 -8.67 21.97
CA CYS A 6 15.64 -8.70 20.68
C CYS A 6 16.17 -9.87 19.82
N PRO A 7 15.31 -10.62 19.12
CA PRO A 7 15.77 -11.62 18.17
C PRO A 7 16.53 -10.94 17.03
N MET A 8 17.69 -11.50 16.70
CA MET A 8 18.52 -11.05 15.58
C MET A 8 17.85 -11.43 14.26
N ILE A 9 18.09 -10.63 13.22
CA ILE A 9 17.72 -10.99 11.84
C ILE A 9 18.35 -12.34 11.50
N GLY A 10 17.51 -13.35 11.25
CA GLY A 10 17.94 -14.71 10.91
C GLY A 10 17.19 -15.83 11.65
N ASP A 11 16.48 -15.54 12.75
CA ASP A 11 15.64 -16.56 13.40
C ASP A 11 14.35 -16.75 12.59
N GLU A 12 14.17 -17.94 12.01
CA GLU A 12 12.95 -18.32 11.31
C GLU A 12 11.75 -18.25 12.27
N LEU A 13 10.87 -17.28 12.05
CA LEU A 13 9.54 -17.28 12.65
C LEU A 13 8.82 -18.55 12.19
N PRO A 14 8.20 -19.34 13.10
CA PRO A 14 7.46 -20.52 12.70
C PRO A 14 6.39 -20.13 11.66
N SER A 15 6.52 -20.72 10.47
CA SER A 15 5.65 -20.55 9.31
C SER A 15 4.18 -20.76 9.70
N ALA A 16 3.45 -19.66 9.87
CA ALA A 16 2.03 -19.65 10.21
C ALA A 16 1.10 -19.54 8.97
N TYR A 17 1.56 -19.92 7.77
CA TYR A 17 0.73 -19.88 6.56
C TYR A 17 1.00 -21.07 5.62
N PRO A 18 0.15 -22.12 5.64
CA PRO A 18 0.35 -23.30 4.78
C PRO A 18 -0.23 -23.18 3.35
N HIS A 19 -0.55 -21.99 2.81
CA HIS A 19 -1.25 -21.87 1.52
C HIS A 19 -0.59 -20.99 0.45
N ILE A 20 0.74 -20.92 0.43
CA ILE A 20 1.45 -20.44 -0.76
C ILE A 20 2.59 -21.41 -1.07
N LYS A 21 2.22 -22.54 -1.67
CA LYS A 21 3.18 -23.37 -2.40
C LYS A 21 3.00 -23.10 -3.88
N GLU A 22 4.04 -22.49 -4.43
CA GLU A 22 4.65 -22.89 -5.71
C GLU A 22 3.86 -22.55 -6.98
N LEU A 23 4.32 -21.51 -7.69
CA LEU A 23 4.26 -21.41 -9.15
C LEU A 23 5.26 -20.33 -9.62
N ALA A 24 6.49 -20.76 -9.85
CA ALA A 24 7.37 -20.23 -10.90
C ALA A 24 8.11 -21.46 -11.48
N PRO A 25 8.44 -21.54 -12.79
CA PRO A 25 8.81 -20.42 -13.65
C PRO A 25 8.16 -20.45 -15.06
N GLY A 26 8.17 -19.31 -15.76
CA GLY A 26 7.74 -19.24 -17.16
C GLY A 26 7.66 -17.84 -17.70
N ILE A 27 8.80 -17.14 -17.80
CA ILE A 27 8.90 -15.88 -18.54
C ILE A 27 8.92 -16.24 -20.03
N GLY A 28 7.74 -16.18 -20.66
CA GLY A 28 7.58 -16.17 -22.11
C GLY A 28 7.20 -14.77 -22.56
N SER A 29 8.14 -14.10 -23.24
CA SER A 29 7.92 -12.85 -23.97
C SER A 29 6.86 -13.05 -25.06
N ILE A 30 5.80 -12.24 -25.06
CA ILE A 30 5.00 -11.99 -26.27
C ILE A 30 4.70 -10.50 -26.34
N VAL A 31 5.28 -9.90 -27.37
CA VAL A 31 4.99 -8.56 -27.88
C VAL A 31 3.63 -8.53 -28.59
N ASP A 32 3.03 -7.33 -28.56
CA ASP A 32 2.02 -6.77 -29.47
C ASP A 32 0.51 -6.79 -29.10
N PRO A 33 -0.23 -5.72 -29.47
CA PRO A 33 -1.49 -5.31 -28.87
C PRO A 33 -2.70 -5.80 -29.68
N VAL A 34 -3.65 -6.48 -29.03
CA VAL A 34 -4.92 -6.84 -29.67
C VAL A 34 -6.08 -6.52 -28.74
N ALA A 35 -6.88 -5.57 -29.22
CA ALA A 35 -8.31 -5.37 -29.05
C ALA A 35 -9.06 -6.28 -28.06
N GLY A 36 -9.71 -5.62 -27.09
CA GLY A 36 -11.11 -5.87 -26.76
C GLY A 36 -11.54 -7.30 -26.44
N VAL A 37 -11.30 -7.75 -25.20
CA VAL A 37 -12.09 -8.83 -24.59
C VAL A 37 -12.42 -8.43 -23.16
N GLY A 38 -13.28 -7.42 -23.03
CA GLY A 38 -13.89 -7.00 -21.78
C GLY A 38 -15.40 -6.86 -21.96
N SER A 39 -16.04 -7.82 -22.64
CA SER A 39 -17.48 -7.81 -22.86
C SER A 39 -18.00 -9.20 -23.25
N ILE A 40 -17.95 -10.18 -22.34
CA ILE A 40 -18.71 -11.43 -22.49
C ILE A 40 -19.28 -11.97 -21.15
N VAL A 41 -19.73 -11.08 -20.24
CA VAL A 41 -20.52 -11.54 -19.08
C VAL A 41 -21.88 -10.86 -18.95
N ASN A 42 -22.21 -9.85 -19.78
CA ASN A 42 -23.48 -9.11 -19.64
C ASN A 42 -24.57 -9.50 -20.64
N MET A 43 -24.62 -10.75 -21.09
CA MET A 43 -25.62 -11.22 -22.06
C MET A 43 -26.31 -12.49 -21.58
N LEU A 44 -27.02 -12.47 -20.44
CA LEU A 44 -28.04 -13.51 -20.19
C LEU A 44 -29.09 -13.24 -19.10
N LEU A 45 -29.34 -11.99 -18.70
CA LEU A 45 -30.57 -11.65 -17.97
C LEU A 45 -31.11 -10.31 -18.49
N GLY A 46 -32.13 -10.41 -19.34
CA GLY A 46 -32.82 -9.26 -19.92
C GLY A 46 -33.57 -8.43 -18.87
N GLY A 47 -33.65 -7.13 -19.14
CA GLY A 47 -34.46 -6.15 -18.44
C GLY A 47 -34.41 -4.84 -19.21
N ASP A 48 -35.55 -4.44 -19.75
CA ASP A 48 -35.73 -3.45 -20.80
C ASP A 48 -35.43 -2.00 -20.41
N ASP A 49 -35.22 -1.25 -21.49
CA ASP A 49 -35.15 0.18 -21.72
C ASP A 49 -36.11 1.05 -20.88
N SER A 50 -35.59 2.15 -20.35
CA SER A 50 -36.33 3.39 -20.03
C SER A 50 -35.35 4.50 -19.65
N THR A 51 -34.80 5.18 -20.66
CA THR A 51 -34.31 6.56 -20.49
C THR A 51 -35.46 7.47 -20.07
N SER A 52 -35.52 7.78 -18.77
CA SER A 52 -36.31 8.88 -18.21
C SER A 52 -35.37 9.85 -17.50
N SER A 53 -34.88 10.85 -18.24
CA SER A 53 -34.17 11.99 -17.65
C SER A 53 -35.19 12.94 -17.03
N THR A 54 -35.64 12.62 -15.83
CA THR A 54 -36.32 13.60 -14.97
C THR A 54 -35.33 14.02 -13.90
N GLY A 55 -34.98 15.30 -13.86
CA GLY A 55 -34.01 15.89 -12.94
C GLY A 55 -34.27 15.48 -11.50
N GLY A 56 -33.54 14.47 -11.04
CA GLY A 56 -33.68 13.84 -9.74
C GLY A 56 -32.41 14.08 -8.96
N ARG A 57 -32.57 14.68 -7.79
CA ARG A 57 -31.51 14.92 -6.80
C ARG A 57 -30.57 13.71 -6.74
N ASN A 58 -29.33 13.88 -7.19
CA ASN A 58 -28.27 12.87 -7.09
C ASN A 58 -27.95 12.63 -5.61
N LEU A 59 -28.71 11.73 -4.97
CA LEU A 59 -28.31 11.10 -3.72
C LEU A 59 -27.25 10.08 -4.10
N GLN A 60 -25.98 10.51 -4.05
CA GLN A 60 -24.75 9.78 -4.33
C GLN A 60 -24.97 8.28 -4.57
N ASP A 61 -25.05 7.90 -5.85
CA ASP A 61 -25.17 6.50 -6.23
C ASP A 61 -23.95 5.75 -5.69
N SER A 62 -24.19 4.83 -4.77
CA SER A 62 -23.13 4.02 -4.19
C SER A 62 -22.58 3.11 -5.28
N ASN A 63 -21.40 3.45 -5.80
CA ASN A 63 -20.70 2.67 -6.81
C ASN A 63 -20.60 1.21 -6.32
N GLN A 64 -21.42 0.33 -6.91
CA GLN A 64 -21.56 -1.07 -6.49
C GLN A 64 -20.30 -1.90 -6.80
N ASP A 65 -19.40 -1.41 -7.65
CA ASP A 65 -18.19 -2.12 -8.07
C ASP A 65 -17.17 -2.27 -6.93
N VAL A 66 -17.00 -1.22 -6.12
CA VAL A 66 -16.10 -1.27 -4.96
C VAL A 66 -16.58 -2.29 -3.93
N LEU A 67 -17.89 -2.36 -3.72
CA LEU A 67 -18.48 -3.34 -2.80
C LEU A 67 -18.25 -4.76 -3.30
N GLN A 68 -18.43 -5.02 -4.60
CA GLN A 68 -18.16 -6.34 -5.18
C GLN A 68 -16.70 -6.74 -5.03
N THR A 69 -15.77 -5.81 -5.30
CA THR A 69 -14.33 -6.05 -5.14
C THR A 69 -13.97 -6.45 -3.70
N LEU A 70 -14.55 -5.78 -2.71
CA LEU A 70 -14.32 -6.11 -1.30
C LEU A 70 -14.97 -7.44 -0.89
N GLU A 71 -16.19 -7.74 -1.37
CA GLU A 71 -16.85 -9.02 -1.10
C GLU A 71 -16.07 -10.20 -1.68
N ILE A 72 -15.44 -10.03 -2.86
CA ILE A 72 -14.51 -11.00 -3.46
C ILE A 72 -13.25 -11.14 -2.60
N ALA A 73 -12.60 -10.04 -2.25
CA ALA A 73 -11.36 -10.06 -1.46
C ALA A 73 -11.56 -10.67 -0.06
N CYS A 74 -12.71 -10.40 0.57
CA CYS A 74 -13.04 -10.93 1.89
C CYS A 74 -13.73 -12.31 1.83
N GLY A 75 -14.09 -12.81 0.64
CA GLY A 75 -14.80 -14.09 0.47
C GLY A 75 -16.18 -14.16 1.13
N THR A 76 -16.79 -13.01 1.42
CA THR A 76 -18.06 -12.92 2.15
C THR A 76 -18.87 -11.71 1.71
N ARG A 77 -20.21 -11.79 1.81
CA ARG A 77 -21.09 -10.66 1.52
C ARG A 77 -21.24 -9.76 2.73
N PHE A 78 -21.15 -8.45 2.51
CA PHE A 78 -21.32 -7.50 3.61
C PHE A 78 -22.79 -7.27 3.96
N THR A 79 -23.05 -7.01 5.25
CA THR A 79 -24.38 -6.66 5.72
C THR A 79 -24.71 -5.23 5.28
N ARG A 80 -25.82 -5.05 4.55
CA ARG A 80 -26.26 -3.73 4.04
C ARG A 80 -27.37 -3.08 4.88
N SER A 81 -27.83 -3.77 5.93
CA SER A 81 -28.88 -3.27 6.81
C SER A 81 -28.27 -2.37 7.89
N TYR A 82 -28.65 -1.09 7.88
CA TYR A 82 -28.26 -0.13 8.90
C TYR A 82 -28.56 -0.64 10.32
N ALA A 83 -29.78 -1.13 10.55
CA ALA A 83 -30.22 -1.65 11.86
C ALA A 83 -29.38 -2.84 12.37
N LYS A 84 -28.73 -3.60 11.49
CA LYS A 84 -27.82 -4.70 11.88
C LYS A 84 -26.42 -4.18 12.19
N ILE A 85 -25.94 -3.18 11.46
CA ILE A 85 -24.62 -2.57 11.70
C ILE A 85 -24.60 -1.85 13.05
N THR A 86 -25.68 -1.12 13.39
CA THR A 86 -25.77 -0.36 14.65
C THR A 86 -25.83 -1.23 15.91
N GLN A 87 -26.12 -2.53 15.78
CA GLN A 87 -26.04 -3.48 16.91
C GLN A 87 -24.61 -3.70 17.40
N LYS A 88 -23.60 -3.43 16.56
CA LYS A 88 -22.18 -3.54 16.89
C LYS A 88 -21.51 -2.18 16.74
N PRO A 89 -21.68 -1.26 17.70
CA PRO A 89 -21.22 0.13 17.58
C PRO A 89 -19.70 0.30 17.65
N LYS A 90 -18.95 -0.75 18.01
CA LYS A 90 -17.49 -0.71 18.16
C LYS A 90 -16.88 -1.93 17.49
N CYS A 91 -15.72 -1.73 16.87
CA CYS A 91 -14.84 -2.79 16.42
C CYS A 91 -13.46 -2.59 17.06
N GLU A 92 -12.77 -3.68 17.33
CA GLU A 92 -11.40 -3.66 17.83
C GLU A 92 -10.60 -4.70 17.05
N CYS A 93 -9.47 -4.28 16.49
CA CYS A 93 -8.53 -5.20 15.87
C CYS A 93 -7.61 -5.75 16.97
N GLN A 94 -7.68 -7.07 17.21
CA GLN A 94 -6.83 -7.73 18.20
C GLN A 94 -5.34 -7.58 17.86
N ASN A 95 -5.02 -7.72 16.57
CA ASN A 95 -3.69 -7.44 16.05
C ASN A 95 -3.65 -5.99 15.54
N ARG A 96 -3.10 -5.08 16.34
CA ARG A 96 -2.94 -3.67 15.95
C ARG A 96 -1.64 -3.49 15.15
N PRO A 97 -1.67 -2.78 14.01
CA PRO A 97 -0.44 -2.45 13.29
C PRO A 97 0.47 -1.60 14.18
N TRP A 98 1.78 -1.74 14.00
CA TRP A 98 2.77 -0.95 14.70
C TRP A 98 2.74 0.50 14.23
N ALA A 99 2.98 1.43 15.15
CA ALA A 99 3.12 2.84 14.82
C ALA A 99 4.45 3.06 14.10
N GLY A 100 4.42 3.76 12.97
CA GLY A 100 5.60 4.06 12.16
C GLY A 100 5.55 5.46 11.56
N SER A 101 6.72 6.02 11.29
CA SER A 101 6.83 7.24 10.48
C SER A 101 6.46 6.93 9.03
N TYR A 102 5.86 7.91 8.35
CA TYR A 102 5.63 7.83 6.91
C TYR A 102 6.88 8.16 6.08
N TRP A 103 8.01 8.47 6.73
CA TRP A 103 9.32 8.79 6.13
C TRP A 103 9.26 9.90 5.08
N ALA A 104 9.07 11.13 5.56
CA ALA A 104 8.81 12.29 4.74
C ALA A 104 9.87 12.52 3.66
N VAL A 105 9.41 12.77 2.44
CA VAL A 105 10.25 13.17 1.30
C VAL A 105 11.07 14.42 1.64
N ALA A 106 10.46 15.40 2.31
CA ALA A 106 11.12 16.65 2.71
C ALA A 106 12.30 16.46 3.70
N GLN A 107 12.36 15.31 4.38
CA GLN A 107 13.47 14.94 5.26
C GLN A 107 14.43 13.96 4.59
N ASP A 108 14.27 13.75 3.28
CA ASP A 108 15.04 12.81 2.48
C ASP A 108 14.77 11.33 2.83
N SER A 109 13.51 11.00 3.14
CA SER A 109 13.05 9.64 3.43
C SER A 109 13.85 8.97 4.56
N ILE A 110 14.27 7.71 4.38
CA ILE A 110 15.00 6.91 5.38
C ILE A 110 16.47 7.34 5.56
N LYS A 111 16.95 8.31 4.78
CA LYS A 111 18.25 8.98 5.01
C LYS A 111 18.17 9.93 6.21
N HIS A 112 16.97 10.30 6.65
CA HIS A 112 16.77 11.11 7.83
C HIS A 112 17.36 10.45 9.10
N HIS A 113 18.07 11.25 9.88
CA HIS A 113 18.67 10.84 11.15
C HIS A 113 17.61 10.83 12.28
N TRP A 114 16.70 9.85 12.23
CA TRP A 114 15.54 9.77 13.13
C TRP A 114 15.89 9.63 14.62
N ALA A 115 17.03 9.02 14.95
CA ALA A 115 17.47 8.84 16.32
C ALA A 115 18.29 10.04 16.86
N GLY A 116 18.39 11.11 16.07
CA GLY A 116 19.06 12.37 16.43
C GLY A 116 20.28 12.69 15.55
N PRO A 117 20.77 13.94 15.61
CA PRO A 117 21.77 14.47 14.66
C PRO A 117 23.14 13.79 14.71
N GLY A 118 23.48 13.10 15.80
CA GLY A 118 24.73 12.36 15.95
C GLY A 118 24.61 10.85 15.68
N THR A 119 23.45 10.37 15.25
CA THR A 119 23.21 8.93 15.03
C THR A 119 23.30 8.58 13.56
N ASP A 120 23.67 7.34 13.23
CA ASP A 120 23.61 6.87 11.85
C ASP A 120 22.16 6.80 11.34
N SER A 121 21.94 7.24 10.10
CA SER A 121 20.67 7.05 9.40
C SER A 121 20.37 5.56 9.16
N ILE A 122 19.12 5.24 8.77
CA ILE A 122 18.78 3.85 8.44
C ILE A 122 19.60 3.37 7.23
N VAL A 123 19.79 4.24 6.24
CA VAL A 123 20.61 3.96 5.04
C VAL A 123 22.05 3.66 5.44
N THR A 124 22.64 4.48 6.30
CA THR A 124 24.00 4.29 6.80
C THR A 124 24.15 2.96 7.54
N LYS A 125 23.20 2.63 8.43
CA LYS A 125 23.20 1.36 9.18
C LYS A 125 23.09 0.15 8.26
N TYR A 126 22.19 0.22 7.28
CA TYR A 126 22.02 -0.84 6.28
C TYR A 126 23.29 -1.02 5.45
N SER A 127 23.88 0.08 4.96
CA SER A 127 25.10 0.04 4.16
C SER A 127 26.26 -0.60 4.91
N LYS A 128 26.46 -0.23 6.19
CA LYS A 128 27.49 -0.81 7.05
C LYS A 128 27.27 -2.30 7.31
N ALA A 129 26.01 -2.72 7.51
CA ALA A 129 25.69 -4.12 7.78
C ALA A 129 25.96 -5.04 6.58
N PHE A 130 25.72 -4.55 5.35
CA PHE A 130 25.84 -5.33 4.12
C PHE A 130 27.11 -5.02 3.31
N GLY A 131 27.99 -4.15 3.82
CA GLY A 131 29.23 -3.75 3.14
C GLY A 131 28.99 -3.00 1.82
N LEU A 132 27.91 -2.23 1.73
CA LEU A 132 27.55 -1.45 0.55
C LEU A 132 28.19 -0.06 0.60
N ASP A 133 28.33 0.59 -0.56
CA ASP A 133 28.70 2.00 -0.62
C ASP A 133 27.53 2.86 -0.12
N GLU A 134 27.73 3.45 1.07
CA GLU A 134 26.77 4.32 1.73
C GLU A 134 26.32 5.47 0.84
N LYS A 135 27.26 6.08 0.11
CA LYS A 135 26.94 7.26 -0.71
C LYS A 135 26.04 6.86 -1.87
N HIS A 136 26.44 5.82 -2.60
CA HIS A 136 25.65 5.32 -3.72
C HIS A 136 24.23 4.89 -3.27
N LEU A 137 24.11 4.23 -2.12
CA LEU A 137 22.79 3.85 -1.60
C LEU A 137 21.96 5.06 -1.18
N ALA A 138 22.55 6.05 -0.50
CA ALA A 138 21.86 7.26 -0.08
C ALA A 138 21.37 8.09 -1.26
N ASP A 139 22.20 8.25 -2.29
CA ASP A 139 21.84 8.96 -3.51
C ASP A 139 20.70 8.23 -4.25
N ALA A 140 20.77 6.90 -4.35
CA ALA A 140 19.70 6.10 -4.97
C ALA A 140 18.36 6.21 -4.21
N VAL A 141 18.39 6.18 -2.88
CA VAL A 141 17.19 6.36 -2.05
C VAL A 141 16.61 7.77 -2.21
N SER A 142 17.47 8.79 -2.24
CA SER A 142 17.05 10.19 -2.42
C SER A 142 16.38 10.42 -3.78
N VAL A 143 16.95 9.87 -4.85
CA VAL A 143 16.37 9.97 -6.20
C VAL A 143 15.00 9.29 -6.29
N ASN A 144 14.81 8.14 -5.65
CA ASN A 144 13.56 7.39 -5.76
C ASN A 144 12.47 7.85 -4.77
N ASN A 145 12.86 8.25 -3.56
CA ASN A 145 11.94 8.47 -2.44
C ASN A 145 12.17 9.77 -1.67
N GLY A 146 13.25 10.49 -1.95
CA GLY A 146 13.69 11.66 -1.20
C GLY A 146 13.66 12.95 -2.02
N ILE A 147 14.57 13.86 -1.65
CA ILE A 147 14.57 15.24 -2.15
C ILE A 147 15.10 15.29 -3.59
N ASP A 148 16.09 14.49 -3.95
CA ASP A 148 16.66 14.52 -5.31
C ASP A 148 15.65 14.03 -6.36
N GLY A 149 14.66 13.23 -5.97
CA GLY A 149 13.52 12.84 -6.81
C GLY A 149 12.53 13.97 -7.10
N ARG A 150 12.68 15.13 -6.43
CA ARG A 150 11.84 16.33 -6.60
C ARG A 150 12.51 17.41 -7.46
N ASN A 151 13.32 16.98 -8.41
CA ASN A 151 14.03 17.82 -9.36
C ASN A 151 13.15 18.68 -10.30
N PHE A 152 11.84 18.42 -10.36
CA PHE A 152 10.87 19.23 -11.11
C PHE A 152 10.20 20.33 -10.27
N GLU A 153 10.50 20.40 -8.96
CA GLU A 153 9.94 21.40 -8.07
C GLU A 153 10.76 22.70 -8.09
N THR A 154 10.15 23.81 -7.64
CA THR A 154 10.83 25.11 -7.57
C THR A 154 12.01 25.05 -6.61
N MET A 155 13.20 25.37 -7.12
CA MET A 155 14.42 25.42 -6.31
C MET A 155 14.32 26.51 -5.24
N CYS A 156 14.64 26.16 -4.00
CA CYS A 156 14.74 27.08 -2.89
C CYS A 156 16.12 26.97 -2.22
N SER A 157 16.66 28.11 -1.77
CA SER A 157 17.98 28.18 -1.14
C SER A 157 17.94 28.64 0.32
N THR A 158 16.77 29.07 0.81
CA THR A 158 16.60 29.59 2.17
C THR A 158 15.23 29.22 2.71
N VAL A 159 15.20 28.76 3.96
CA VAL A 159 13.96 28.64 4.74
C VAL A 159 13.81 29.95 5.51
N THR A 160 12.90 30.82 5.09
CA THR A 160 12.56 32.02 5.86
C THR A 160 11.81 31.58 7.12
N PRO A 161 12.24 32.00 8.33
CA PRO A 161 11.57 31.64 9.59
C PRO A 161 10.21 32.31 9.78
#